data_AF-A0A2G2Z088-F1
#
_entry.id   AF-A0A2G2Z088-F1
#
_cell.length_a   1.000
_cell.length_b   1.000
_cell.length_c   1.000
_cell.angle_alpha   90.00
_cell.angle_beta   90.00
_cell.angle_gamma   90.00
#
_symmetry.space_group_name_H-M   'P 1'
#
loop_
_entity.id
_entity.type
_entity.pdbx_description
1 polymer ?
#
loop_
_entity_poly.entity_id
_entity_poly.type
_entity_poly.pdbx_seq_one_letter_code
_entity_poly.pdbx_strand_id
1 'polypeptide(L)'
;MAFKDIAILLFFITILQSQLHKSIALDNQTWIKAGYWQYDTLNPPNIQSINSTLYTHLIYGFAELTFNTSTDQMFVTISDDHDEQVKNFNSIVKRKNPSLKTILSIGGTNQSSISSTMYLLMSNAYFPGRKYFIESSITIARSYGFDGLDFCWIWPSSSQEISNLATLLDDWRVAIDLESKQVKKPRLLLTMAGKYTPWIEDLSFPIESMRKNLDWLHVFAFDYYEPGTTNNTSPVAALYDPNSDLNTDYGINAWIKSGFPSQNLVLGLPFYGYVWTLLSPKNNQIGAMGTGPGPKDYSYGTEAFTSTNERMERNKIGNENNEEKGSEETRTLQIFSFDEMKEATNNFAVENELGKGGYGPVYKVR
;
A
#
# COMPACT_ATOMS: atom_id res chain seq x y z
N MET A 1 22.75 -57.39 -7.70
CA MET A 1 21.37 -56.90 -7.47
C MET A 1 21.33 -55.97 -6.26
N ALA A 2 21.77 -56.42 -5.08
CA ALA A 2 21.76 -55.66 -3.82
C ALA A 2 22.38 -54.23 -3.84
N PHE A 3 23.46 -53.98 -4.60
CA PHE A 3 24.09 -52.65 -4.63
C PHE A 3 23.23 -51.56 -5.30
N LYS A 4 22.42 -51.95 -6.29
CA LYS A 4 21.54 -51.01 -7.00
C LYS A 4 20.36 -50.59 -6.13
N ASP A 5 19.85 -51.53 -5.34
CA ASP A 5 18.72 -51.31 -4.43
C ASP A 5 19.13 -50.41 -3.25
N ILE A 6 20.37 -50.56 -2.74
CA ILE A 6 20.94 -49.67 -1.71
C ILE A 6 21.14 -48.24 -2.25
N ALA A 7 21.64 -48.10 -3.48
CA ALA A 7 21.85 -46.78 -4.09
C ALA A 7 20.53 -46.03 -4.32
N ILE A 8 19.48 -46.75 -4.75
CA ILE A 8 18.13 -46.19 -4.92
C ILE A 8 17.55 -45.76 -3.57
N LEU A 9 17.68 -46.59 -2.53
CA LEU A 9 17.20 -46.26 -1.18
C LEU A 9 17.89 -45.00 -0.62
N LEU A 10 19.21 -44.89 -0.77
CA LEU A 10 19.96 -43.71 -0.34
C LEU A 10 19.53 -42.44 -1.10
N PHE A 11 19.26 -42.55 -2.40
CA PHE A 11 18.75 -41.45 -3.22
C PHE A 11 17.35 -40.99 -2.79
N PHE A 12 16.46 -41.92 -2.42
CA PHE A 12 15.15 -41.56 -1.88
C PHE A 12 15.25 -40.91 -0.50
N ILE A 13 16.16 -41.37 0.37
CA ILE A 13 16.38 -40.78 1.69
C ILE A 13 16.91 -39.34 1.55
N THR A 14 17.83 -39.06 0.62
CA THR A 14 18.34 -37.69 0.43
C THR A 14 17.28 -36.76 -0.15
N ILE A 15 16.45 -37.23 -1.09
CA ILE A 15 15.30 -36.45 -1.57
C ILE A 15 14.33 -36.19 -0.42
N LEU A 16 13.98 -37.21 0.36
CA LEU A 16 13.04 -37.09 1.47
C LEU A 16 13.57 -36.12 2.54
N GLN A 17 14.86 -36.19 2.89
CA GLN A 17 15.52 -35.26 3.81
C GLN A 17 15.57 -33.83 3.25
N SER A 18 15.77 -33.65 1.95
CA SER A 18 15.72 -32.34 1.28
C SER A 18 14.31 -31.75 1.31
N GLN A 19 13.28 -32.57 1.06
CA GLN A 19 11.87 -32.14 1.11
C GLN A 19 11.44 -31.82 2.56
N LEU A 20 11.87 -32.62 3.54
CA LEU A 20 11.65 -32.34 4.97
C LEU A 20 12.36 -31.06 5.41
N HIS A 21 13.60 -30.82 4.99
CA HIS A 21 14.29 -29.55 5.30
C HIS A 21 13.60 -28.34 4.67
N LYS A 22 13.08 -28.47 3.43
CA LYS A 22 12.27 -27.40 2.81
C LYS A 22 10.95 -27.17 3.55
N SER A 23 10.28 -28.24 3.99
CA SER A 23 9.04 -28.16 4.78
C SER A 23 9.27 -27.49 6.14
N ILE A 24 10.32 -27.87 6.85
CA ILE A 24 10.66 -27.30 8.17
C ILE A 24 11.16 -25.85 8.03
N ALA A 25 11.86 -25.53 6.93
CA ALA A 25 12.24 -24.15 6.64
C ALA A 25 11.03 -23.25 6.31
N LEU A 26 9.99 -23.80 5.66
CA LEU A 26 8.72 -23.10 5.42
C LEU A 26 7.94 -22.87 6.73
N ASP A 27 7.91 -23.84 7.64
CA ASP A 27 7.21 -23.74 8.94
C ASP A 27 7.87 -22.75 9.91
N ASN A 28 9.20 -22.56 9.81
CA ASN A 28 9.93 -21.55 10.59
C ASN A 28 9.98 -20.16 9.92
N GLN A 29 9.40 -20.00 8.72
CA GLN A 29 9.34 -18.71 8.05
C GLN A 29 8.23 -17.88 8.68
N THR A 30 8.58 -16.93 9.54
CA THR A 30 7.62 -15.97 10.09
C THR A 30 7.17 -15.03 8.97
N TRP A 31 5.96 -15.27 8.44
CA TRP A 31 5.34 -14.42 7.42
C TRP A 31 5.21 -12.98 7.92
N ILE A 32 5.47 -12.01 7.04
CA ILE A 32 5.21 -10.59 7.35
C ILE A 32 3.69 -10.39 7.35
N LYS A 33 3.14 -10.17 8.54
CA LYS A 33 1.78 -9.70 8.77
C LYS A 33 1.85 -8.22 9.14
N ALA A 34 1.68 -7.35 8.14
CA ALA A 34 1.73 -5.91 8.30
C ALA A 34 0.32 -5.30 8.29
N GLY A 35 0.07 -4.30 9.13
CA GLY A 35 -1.17 -3.52 9.12
C GLY A 35 -0.87 -2.03 9.05
N TYR A 36 -1.57 -1.32 8.17
CA TYR A 36 -1.55 0.15 8.16
C TYR A 36 -2.49 0.69 9.22
N TRP A 37 -2.01 1.65 9.99
CA TRP A 37 -2.83 2.50 10.83
C TRP A 37 -2.61 3.93 10.37
N GLN A 38 -3.68 4.58 9.92
CA GLN A 38 -3.65 5.98 9.50
C GLN A 38 -4.44 6.81 10.50
N TYR A 39 -3.88 7.93 10.93
CA TYR A 39 -4.66 8.90 11.68
C TYR A 39 -5.62 9.64 10.74
N ASP A 40 -6.88 9.69 11.15
CA ASP A 40 -7.95 10.42 10.47
C ASP A 40 -8.49 11.46 11.46
N THR A 41 -8.44 12.75 11.11
CA THR A 41 -8.93 13.82 11.97
C THR A 41 -10.45 13.83 12.10
N LEU A 42 -11.17 13.27 11.13
CA LEU A 42 -12.63 13.23 11.11
C LEU A 42 -13.17 12.06 11.92
N ASN A 43 -12.52 10.90 11.82
CA ASN A 43 -12.87 9.70 12.59
C ASN A 43 -11.61 9.02 13.13
N PRO A 44 -10.96 9.58 14.17
CA PRO A 44 -9.66 9.10 14.63
C PRO A 44 -9.78 7.64 15.10
N PRO A 45 -9.14 6.69 14.40
CA PRO A 45 -9.22 5.30 14.81
C PRO A 45 -8.55 5.15 16.18
N ASN A 46 -9.28 4.57 17.13
CA ASN A 46 -8.77 4.40 18.49
C ASN A 46 -7.58 3.43 18.51
N ILE A 47 -6.36 3.94 18.73
CA ILE A 47 -5.14 3.12 18.80
C ILE A 47 -5.29 1.99 19.86
N GLN A 48 -6.05 2.23 20.94
CA GLN A 48 -6.29 1.23 21.98
C GLN A 48 -7.13 0.04 21.50
N SER A 49 -7.92 0.18 20.42
CA SER A 49 -8.71 -0.94 19.88
C SER A 49 -7.88 -1.90 19.04
N ILE A 50 -6.68 -1.50 18.60
CA ILE A 50 -5.80 -2.33 17.76
C ILE A 50 -5.44 -3.61 18.51
N ASN A 51 -5.75 -4.76 17.93
CA ASN A 51 -5.28 -6.05 18.39
C ASN A 51 -3.91 -6.38 17.76
N SER A 52 -2.84 -5.81 18.33
CA SER A 52 -1.49 -5.92 17.76
C SER A 52 -0.89 -7.33 17.80
N THR A 53 -1.51 -8.31 18.49
CA THR A 53 -1.05 -9.70 18.48
C THR A 53 -1.30 -10.41 17.16
N LEU A 54 -2.15 -9.84 16.29
CA LEU A 54 -2.42 -10.36 14.94
C LEU A 54 -1.30 -10.00 13.94
N TYR A 55 -0.44 -9.06 14.30
CA TYR A 55 0.55 -8.45 13.42
C TYR A 55 1.97 -8.74 13.86
N THR A 56 2.86 -8.84 12.89
CA THR A 56 4.31 -8.79 13.10
C THR A 56 4.84 -7.36 12.99
N HIS A 57 4.19 -6.56 12.14
CA HIS A 57 4.55 -5.19 11.84
C HIS A 57 3.30 -4.30 11.83
N LEU A 58 3.38 -3.09 12.36
CA LEU A 58 2.38 -2.04 12.13
C LEU A 58 3.04 -0.82 11.51
N ILE A 59 2.41 -0.28 10.47
CA ILE A 59 2.88 0.90 9.74
C ILE A 59 2.01 2.08 10.13
N TYR A 60 2.62 3.12 10.70
CA TYR A 60 1.97 4.36 11.08
C TYR A 60 1.99 5.32 9.89
N GLY A 61 0.81 5.65 9.37
CA GLY A 61 0.57 6.62 8.32
C GLY A 61 0.00 7.93 8.88
N PHE A 62 0.49 9.11 8.51
CA PHE A 62 1.72 9.37 7.77
C PHE A 62 2.49 10.51 8.43
N ALA A 63 3.81 10.47 8.28
CA ALA A 63 4.66 11.64 8.41
C ALA A 63 4.61 12.47 7.12
N GLU A 64 4.71 13.78 7.27
CA GLU A 64 4.64 14.74 6.19
C GLU A 64 6.03 15.09 5.66
N LEU A 65 6.07 15.65 4.45
CA LEU A 65 7.25 16.29 3.91
C LEU A 65 7.03 17.80 3.88
N THR A 66 7.92 18.54 4.51
CA THR A 66 7.90 20.01 4.53
C THR A 66 9.11 20.56 3.78
N PHE A 67 8.87 21.56 2.92
CA PHE A 67 9.92 22.32 2.24
C PHE A 67 10.12 23.68 2.91
N ASN A 68 11.34 23.93 3.40
CA ASN A 68 11.74 25.22 3.93
C ASN A 68 12.32 26.07 2.80
N THR A 69 11.54 27.06 2.34
CA THR A 69 11.93 27.97 1.26
C THR A 69 13.10 28.90 1.61
N SER A 70 13.36 29.15 2.89
CA SER A 70 14.45 30.03 3.34
C SER A 70 15.80 29.32 3.34
N THR A 71 15.80 28.02 3.60
CA THR A 71 17.03 27.21 3.64
C THR A 71 17.20 26.29 2.44
N ASP A 72 16.20 26.19 1.57
CA ASP A 72 16.15 25.29 0.40
C ASP A 72 16.27 23.81 0.80
N GLN A 73 15.66 23.44 1.94
CA GLN A 73 15.79 22.12 2.55
C GLN A 73 14.44 21.44 2.70
N MET A 74 14.42 20.12 2.48
CA MET A 74 13.23 19.30 2.73
C MET A 74 13.44 18.39 3.93
N PHE A 75 12.41 18.34 4.79
CA PHE A 75 12.46 17.61 6.04
C PHE A 75 11.18 16.82 6.26
N VAL A 76 11.32 15.68 6.91
CA VAL A 76 10.20 14.89 7.39
C VAL A 76 9.71 15.48 8.72
N THR A 77 8.41 15.70 8.83
CA THR A 77 7.75 16.27 10.01
C THR A 77 6.55 15.42 10.41
N ILE A 78 6.10 15.57 11.66
CA ILE A 78 4.78 15.11 12.11
C ILE A 78 3.97 16.38 12.34
N SER A 79 2.74 16.44 11.82
CA SER A 79 1.83 17.56 12.08
C SER A 79 1.49 17.64 13.57
N ASP A 80 1.28 18.85 14.08
CA ASP A 80 0.97 19.07 15.50
C ASP A 80 -0.30 18.31 15.93
N ASP A 81 -1.27 18.18 15.03
CA ASP A 81 -2.52 17.44 15.25
C ASP A 81 -2.30 15.91 15.41
N HIS A 82 -1.14 15.39 15.00
CA HIS A 82 -0.78 13.98 15.07
C HIS A 82 0.24 13.69 16.19
N ASP A 83 0.79 14.72 16.84
CA ASP A 83 1.96 14.61 17.71
C ASP A 83 1.69 13.73 18.94
N GLU A 84 0.54 13.89 19.61
CA GLU A 84 0.18 13.04 20.76
C GLU A 84 -0.01 11.56 20.35
N GLN A 85 -0.57 11.33 19.16
CA GLN A 85 -0.94 10.03 18.63
C GLN A 85 0.30 9.26 18.23
N VAL A 86 1.23 9.91 17.52
CA VAL A 86 2.51 9.29 17.16
C VAL A 86 3.36 9.00 18.41
N LYS A 87 3.36 9.90 19.40
CA LYS A 87 4.07 9.71 20.69
C LYS A 87 3.57 8.48 21.42
N ASN A 88 2.26 8.30 21.45
CA ASN A 88 1.62 7.22 22.19
C ASN A 88 1.58 5.90 21.42
N PHE A 89 1.60 5.92 20.09
CA PHE A 89 1.41 4.76 19.22
C PHE A 89 2.24 3.55 19.65
N ASN A 90 3.57 3.72 19.70
CA ASN A 90 4.51 2.67 20.08
C ASN A 90 4.21 2.07 21.45
N SER A 91 3.97 2.93 22.45
CA SER A 91 3.70 2.49 23.82
C SER A 91 2.40 1.69 23.94
N ILE A 92 1.40 2.00 23.11
CA ILE A 92 0.10 1.33 23.12
C ILE A 92 0.19 -0.03 22.43
N VAL A 93 0.68 -0.05 21.18
CA VAL A 93 0.64 -1.29 20.37
C VAL A 93 1.65 -2.32 20.85
N LYS A 94 2.83 -1.90 21.33
CA LYS A 94 3.86 -2.81 21.85
C LYS A 94 3.54 -3.36 23.24
N ARG A 95 2.64 -2.72 24.00
CA ARG A 95 2.16 -3.25 25.30
C ARG A 95 1.42 -4.59 25.13
N LYS A 96 0.62 -4.70 24.07
CA LYS A 96 -0.12 -5.93 23.74
C LYS A 96 0.75 -6.96 23.00
N ASN A 97 1.76 -6.51 22.24
CA ASN A 97 2.70 -7.38 21.54
C ASN A 97 4.13 -6.80 21.63
N PRO A 98 4.92 -7.21 22.65
CA PRO A 98 6.27 -6.67 22.85
C PRO A 98 7.28 -6.98 21.72
N SER A 99 7.01 -8.00 20.90
CA SER A 99 7.84 -8.35 19.74
C SER A 99 7.50 -7.57 18.47
N LEU A 100 6.40 -6.81 18.48
CA LEU A 100 5.93 -6.05 17.32
C LEU A 100 6.97 -5.04 16.86
N LYS A 101 7.16 -4.97 15.55
CA LYS A 101 7.92 -3.90 14.89
C LYS A 101 6.99 -2.81 14.38
N THR A 102 7.38 -1.57 14.59
CA THR A 102 6.60 -0.42 14.09
C THR A 102 7.39 0.35 13.07
N ILE A 103 6.72 0.86 12.04
CA ILE A 103 7.33 1.52 10.89
C ILE A 103 6.63 2.86 10.67
N LEU A 104 7.39 3.93 10.48
CA LEU A 104 6.83 5.23 10.15
C LEU A 104 6.76 5.40 8.64
N SER A 105 5.56 5.58 8.10
CA SER A 105 5.34 5.83 6.67
C SER A 105 5.35 7.31 6.35
N ILE A 106 6.06 7.70 5.30
CA ILE A 106 6.20 9.07 4.82
C ILE A 106 5.52 9.19 3.46
N GLY A 107 4.62 10.16 3.29
CA GLY A 107 3.83 10.36 2.08
C GLY A 107 2.34 10.05 2.26
N GLY A 108 1.77 9.20 1.41
CA GLY A 108 0.34 8.83 1.44
C GLY A 108 -0.58 9.77 0.62
N THR A 109 -1.87 9.47 0.60
CA THR A 109 -2.86 10.01 -0.36
C THR A 109 -3.58 11.30 0.03
N ASN A 110 -3.44 11.82 1.26
CA ASN A 110 -4.17 13.01 1.69
C ASN A 110 -3.47 14.32 1.29
N GLN A 111 -3.36 14.65 -0.01
CA GLN A 111 -2.40 15.69 -0.40
C GLN A 111 -2.75 16.49 -1.66
N SER A 112 -3.15 17.75 -1.49
CA SER A 112 -2.87 18.80 -2.49
C SER A 112 -1.47 19.40 -2.29
N SER A 113 -1.01 19.55 -1.04
CA SER A 113 0.28 20.15 -0.70
C SER A 113 1.45 19.16 -0.76
N ILE A 114 1.35 17.99 -0.14
CA ILE A 114 2.50 17.09 -0.03
C ILE A 114 2.79 16.33 -1.35
N SER A 115 1.80 16.25 -2.27
CA SER A 115 1.99 15.73 -3.64
C SER A 115 3.04 16.57 -4.36
N SER A 116 2.92 17.90 -4.26
CA SER A 116 3.89 18.84 -4.82
C SER A 116 5.29 18.71 -4.21
N THR A 117 5.38 18.42 -2.91
CA THR A 117 6.68 18.25 -2.22
C THR A 117 7.37 16.92 -2.55
N MET A 118 6.62 15.83 -2.79
CA MET A 118 7.20 14.56 -3.25
C MET A 118 7.78 14.70 -4.66
N TYR A 119 7.05 15.34 -5.57
CA TYR A 119 7.60 15.65 -6.89
C TYR A 119 8.84 16.55 -6.80
N LEU A 120 8.84 17.51 -5.87
CA LEU A 120 10.01 18.35 -5.62
C LEU A 120 11.22 17.52 -5.18
N LEU A 121 11.06 16.60 -4.22
CA LEU A 121 12.10 15.68 -3.74
C LEU A 121 12.68 14.82 -4.86
N MET A 122 11.87 14.49 -5.85
CA MET A 122 12.25 13.65 -6.99
C MET A 122 12.71 14.45 -8.20
N SER A 123 12.71 15.78 -8.14
CA SER A 123 13.23 16.64 -9.20
C SER A 123 14.76 16.74 -9.21
N ASN A 124 15.36 17.06 -10.36
CA ASN A 124 16.81 17.28 -10.46
C ASN A 124 17.25 18.57 -9.77
N ALA A 125 16.40 19.61 -9.78
CA ALA A 125 16.71 20.89 -9.16
C ALA A 125 16.97 20.74 -7.66
N TYR A 126 16.25 19.81 -7.01
CA TYR A 126 16.30 19.58 -5.57
C TYR A 126 16.98 18.27 -5.18
N PHE A 127 17.71 17.65 -6.11
CA PHE A 127 18.42 16.42 -5.86
C PHE A 127 19.35 16.47 -4.62
N PRO A 128 20.08 17.57 -4.33
CA PRO A 128 20.86 17.69 -3.10
C PRO A 128 20.03 17.68 -1.80
N GLY A 129 18.73 17.99 -1.89
CA GLY A 129 17.78 18.03 -0.78
C GLY A 129 17.48 16.66 -0.16
N ARG A 130 17.80 15.55 -0.84
CA ARG A 130 17.63 14.17 -0.33
C ARG A 130 18.36 13.94 0.99
N LYS A 131 19.52 14.57 1.20
CA LYS A 131 20.28 14.43 2.44
C LYS A 131 19.44 14.85 3.66
N TYR A 132 18.80 16.02 3.57
CA TYR A 132 17.98 16.55 4.66
C TYR A 132 16.73 15.71 4.90
N PHE A 133 16.11 15.22 3.83
CA PHE A 133 15.02 14.26 3.90
C PHE A 133 15.44 12.96 4.62
N ILE A 134 16.55 12.36 4.20
CA ILE A 134 17.09 11.13 4.78
C ILE A 134 17.43 11.34 6.26
N GLU A 135 18.21 12.37 6.58
CA GLU A 135 18.65 12.63 7.96
C GLU A 135 17.46 12.92 8.90
N SER A 136 16.49 13.72 8.47
CA SER A 136 15.29 13.99 9.26
C SER A 136 14.38 12.77 9.40
N SER A 137 14.23 11.94 8.35
CA SER A 137 13.46 10.68 8.42
C SER A 137 14.03 9.72 9.48
N ILE A 138 15.35 9.56 9.52
CA ILE A 138 16.02 8.70 10.50
C ILE A 138 15.85 9.30 11.90
N THR A 139 16.07 10.61 12.03
CA THR A 139 15.94 11.33 13.30
C THR A 139 14.54 11.18 13.90
N ILE A 140 13.50 11.39 13.10
CA ILE A 140 12.11 11.32 13.56
C ILE A 140 11.70 9.89 13.92
N ALA A 141 12.07 8.90 13.09
CA ALA A 141 11.80 7.49 13.39
C ALA A 141 12.43 7.07 14.72
N ARG A 142 13.69 7.46 14.97
CA ARG A 142 14.38 7.18 16.24
C ARG A 142 13.77 7.92 17.41
N SER A 143 13.37 9.18 17.23
CA SER A 143 12.83 10.03 18.30
C SER A 143 11.48 9.51 18.80
N TYR A 144 10.65 8.98 17.90
CA TYR A 144 9.36 8.36 18.26
C TYR A 144 9.43 6.85 18.53
N GLY A 145 10.62 6.24 18.45
CA GLY A 145 10.83 4.84 18.81
C GLY A 145 10.34 3.81 17.78
N PHE A 146 10.31 4.19 16.50
CA PHE A 146 10.02 3.28 15.39
C PHE A 146 11.21 2.36 15.07
N ASP A 147 10.90 1.16 14.59
CA ASP A 147 11.86 0.15 14.13
C ASP A 147 12.17 0.27 12.63
N GLY A 148 11.46 1.13 11.90
CA GLY A 148 11.62 1.27 10.46
C GLY A 148 11.02 2.53 9.86
N LEU A 149 11.30 2.70 8.58
CA LEU A 149 10.82 3.74 7.70
C LEU A 149 10.14 3.11 6.48
N ASP A 150 9.04 3.71 6.06
CA ASP A 150 8.28 3.32 4.88
C ASP A 150 8.11 4.50 3.94
N PHE A 151 8.34 4.27 2.65
CA PHE A 151 8.16 5.29 1.61
C PHE A 151 6.87 5.03 0.83
N CYS A 152 5.88 5.89 1.01
CA CYS A 152 4.57 5.77 0.37
C CYS A 152 4.36 6.92 -0.63
N TRP A 153 4.91 6.76 -1.83
CA TRP A 153 4.76 7.74 -2.93
C TRP A 153 3.91 7.19 -4.07
N ILE A 154 2.85 7.92 -4.39
CA ILE A 154 1.77 7.53 -5.31
C ILE A 154 1.51 8.72 -6.23
N TRP A 155 1.98 8.75 -7.48
CA TRP A 155 2.93 7.84 -8.10
C TRP A 155 4.01 8.64 -8.85
N PRO A 156 5.20 8.06 -9.10
CA PRO A 156 6.14 8.62 -10.07
C PRO A 156 5.48 8.83 -11.43
N SER A 157 5.80 9.95 -12.07
CA SER A 157 5.21 10.42 -13.33
C SER A 157 6.21 10.63 -14.46
N SER A 158 7.51 10.45 -14.20
CA SER A 158 8.56 10.56 -15.21
C SER A 158 9.72 9.59 -15.01
N SER A 159 10.47 9.27 -16.07
CA SER A 159 11.68 8.44 -15.98
C SER A 159 12.78 9.07 -15.12
N GLN A 160 12.81 10.41 -15.07
CA GLN A 160 13.74 11.14 -14.22
C GLN A 160 13.44 10.92 -12.74
N GLU A 161 12.16 11.01 -12.38
CA GLU A 161 11.64 10.70 -11.05
C GLU A 161 11.96 9.26 -10.62
N ILE A 162 11.77 8.30 -11.51
CA ILE A 162 12.14 6.89 -11.29
C ILE A 162 13.64 6.69 -11.06
N SER A 163 14.49 7.36 -11.85
CA SER A 163 15.95 7.33 -11.65
C SER A 163 16.34 7.92 -10.30
N ASN A 164 15.69 9.01 -9.92
CA ASN A 164 15.91 9.69 -8.65
C ASN A 164 15.40 8.90 -7.43
N LEU A 165 14.34 8.10 -7.61
CA LEU A 165 13.90 7.11 -6.62
C LEU A 165 14.98 6.05 -6.40
N ALA A 166 15.60 5.52 -7.46
CA ALA A 166 16.68 4.54 -7.35
C ALA A 166 17.83 5.07 -6.49
N THR A 167 18.27 6.30 -6.76
CA THR A 167 19.36 6.91 -5.99
C THR A 167 18.94 7.25 -4.56
N LEU A 168 17.70 7.72 -4.35
CA LEU A 168 17.20 7.94 -2.99
C LEU A 168 17.30 6.67 -2.16
N LEU A 169 16.84 5.53 -2.69
CA LEU A 169 16.86 4.26 -1.96
C LEU A 169 18.28 3.79 -1.63
N ASP A 170 19.23 3.98 -2.56
CA ASP A 170 20.65 3.69 -2.32
C ASP A 170 21.23 4.54 -1.18
N ASP A 171 21.05 5.86 -1.26
CA ASP A 171 21.57 6.80 -0.26
C ASP A 171 20.90 6.60 1.11
N TRP A 172 19.60 6.34 1.13
CA TRP A 172 18.83 6.14 2.35
C TRP A 172 19.27 4.88 3.08
N ARG A 173 19.47 3.78 2.35
CA ARG A 173 20.00 2.54 2.94
C ARG A 173 21.40 2.75 3.53
N VAL A 174 22.28 3.43 2.80
CA VAL A 174 23.63 3.75 3.30
C VAL A 174 23.57 4.57 4.60
N ALA A 175 22.74 5.60 4.64
CA ALA A 175 22.58 6.44 5.82
C ALA A 175 22.01 5.67 7.03
N ILE A 176 21.02 4.80 6.80
CA ILE A 176 20.46 3.92 7.85
C ILE A 176 21.55 3.00 8.42
N ASP A 177 22.36 2.38 7.56
CA ASP A 177 23.43 1.47 7.99
C ASP A 177 24.55 2.19 8.74
N LEU A 178 24.88 3.43 8.35
CA LEU A 178 25.83 4.27 9.05
C LEU A 178 25.30 4.71 10.42
N GLU A 179 24.06 5.18 10.49
CA GLU A 179 23.42 5.56 11.75
C GLU A 179 23.39 4.39 12.74
N SER A 180 22.97 3.21 12.27
CA SER A 180 22.88 1.99 13.09
C SER A 180 24.21 1.67 13.77
N LYS A 181 25.33 1.79 13.04
CA LYS A 181 26.69 1.57 13.57
C LYS A 181 27.10 2.66 14.56
N GLN A 182 26.78 3.92 14.27
CA GLN A 182 27.13 5.06 15.14
C GLN A 182 26.41 4.99 16.49
N VAL A 183 25.10 4.74 16.47
CA VAL A 183 24.28 4.72 17.69
C VAL A 183 24.24 3.34 18.36
N LYS A 184 24.84 2.31 17.75
CA LYS A 184 24.87 0.91 18.21
C LYS A 184 23.47 0.33 18.47
N LYS A 185 22.52 0.63 17.58
CA LYS A 185 21.15 0.09 17.59
C LYS A 185 20.91 -0.76 16.35
N PRO A 186 19.94 -1.70 16.37
CA PRO A 186 19.50 -2.39 15.15
C PRO A 186 19.18 -1.38 14.03
N ARG A 187 19.57 -1.71 12.79
CA ARG A 187 19.26 -0.88 11.62
C ARG A 187 17.74 -0.72 11.49
N LEU A 188 17.32 0.46 11.06
CA LEU A 188 15.92 0.69 10.71
C LEU A 188 15.56 -0.19 9.50
N LEU A 189 14.37 -0.77 9.54
CA LEU A 189 13.77 -1.36 8.33
C LEU A 189 13.54 -0.24 7.31
N LEU A 190 13.71 -0.54 6.03
CA LEU A 190 13.35 0.36 4.93
C LEU A 190 12.38 -0.37 4.01
N THR A 191 11.15 0.13 3.92
CA THR A 191 10.08 -0.49 3.13
C THR A 191 9.50 0.54 2.18
N MET A 192 8.73 0.06 1.21
CA MET A 192 8.07 0.94 0.25
C MET A 192 6.70 0.40 -0.11
N ALA A 193 5.75 1.30 -0.33
CA ALA A 193 4.49 1.00 -0.99
C ALA A 193 4.70 1.02 -2.52
N GLY A 194 4.19 0.00 -3.21
CA GLY A 194 4.30 -0.12 -4.66
C GLY A 194 2.96 -0.36 -5.33
N LYS A 195 2.90 -0.09 -6.63
CA LYS A 195 1.76 -0.50 -7.45
C LYS A 195 1.76 -2.02 -7.61
N TYR A 196 0.59 -2.62 -7.88
CA TYR A 196 0.49 -4.07 -8.15
C TYR A 196 1.39 -4.55 -9.30
N THR A 197 1.78 -3.67 -10.24
CA THR A 197 2.73 -3.95 -11.33
C THR A 197 4.08 -3.26 -11.11
N PRO A 198 5.19 -3.80 -11.67
CA PRO A 198 6.51 -3.14 -11.65
C PRO A 198 6.64 -1.97 -12.64
N TRP A 199 5.53 -1.51 -13.22
CA TRP A 199 5.47 -0.36 -14.12
C TRP A 199 4.19 0.48 -13.96
N ILE A 200 4.27 1.72 -14.42
CA ILE A 200 3.19 2.69 -14.53
C ILE A 200 3.20 3.21 -15.96
N GLU A 201 2.23 2.76 -16.76
CA GLU A 201 2.24 3.02 -18.21
C GLU A 201 3.60 2.56 -18.79
N ASP A 202 4.36 3.46 -19.39
CA ASP A 202 5.68 3.18 -19.97
C ASP A 202 6.84 3.30 -18.98
N LEU A 203 6.58 3.69 -17.72
CA LEU A 203 7.60 3.88 -16.68
C LEU A 203 7.83 2.60 -15.90
N SER A 204 9.07 2.10 -15.85
CA SER A 204 9.44 0.91 -15.06
C SER A 204 10.08 1.29 -13.73
N PHE A 205 9.67 0.68 -12.62
CA PHE A 205 10.31 0.87 -11.32
C PHE A 205 11.79 0.41 -11.33
N PRO A 206 12.67 0.99 -10.50
CA PRO A 206 14.10 0.67 -10.49
C PRO A 206 14.37 -0.63 -9.70
N ILE A 207 14.01 -1.77 -10.27
CA ILE A 207 14.00 -3.08 -9.62
C ILE A 207 15.31 -3.41 -8.90
N GLU A 208 16.46 -3.14 -9.53
CA GLU A 208 17.75 -3.50 -8.97
C GLU A 208 18.08 -2.71 -7.68
N SER A 209 17.83 -1.40 -7.68
CA SER A 209 17.99 -0.58 -6.46
C SER A 209 16.98 -0.99 -5.39
N MET A 210 15.72 -1.20 -5.76
CA MET A 210 14.69 -1.62 -4.80
C MET A 210 15.03 -2.97 -4.15
N ARG A 211 15.46 -3.96 -4.94
CA ARG A 211 15.86 -5.29 -4.46
C ARG A 211 17.07 -5.24 -3.52
N LYS A 212 18.02 -4.35 -3.81
CA LYS A 212 19.22 -4.17 -3.00
C LYS A 212 18.92 -3.48 -1.67
N ASN A 213 18.00 -2.51 -1.67
CA ASN A 213 17.86 -1.56 -0.57
C ASN A 213 16.64 -1.79 0.32
N LEU A 214 15.54 -2.36 -0.19
CA LEU A 214 14.32 -2.56 0.58
C LEU A 214 14.35 -3.86 1.38
N ASP A 215 13.85 -3.82 2.62
CA ASP A 215 13.56 -5.02 3.41
C ASP A 215 12.36 -5.77 2.82
N TRP A 216 11.32 -5.04 2.41
CA TRP A 216 10.26 -5.56 1.53
C TRP A 216 9.60 -4.42 0.74
N LEU A 217 8.97 -4.82 -0.35
CA LEU A 217 7.98 -4.03 -1.07
C LEU A 217 6.61 -4.56 -0.69
N HIS A 218 5.70 -3.71 -0.24
CA HIS A 218 4.30 -4.11 -0.12
C HIS A 218 3.49 -3.48 -1.24
N VAL A 219 2.74 -4.30 -1.99
CA VAL A 219 2.07 -3.86 -3.21
C VAL A 219 0.59 -3.60 -2.97
N PHE A 220 0.09 -2.47 -3.45
CA PHE A 220 -1.34 -2.18 -3.49
C PHE A 220 -2.00 -2.99 -4.59
N ALA A 221 -2.50 -4.16 -4.21
CA ALA A 221 -3.17 -5.14 -5.06
C ALA A 221 -4.70 -5.02 -4.97
N PHE A 222 -5.18 -3.79 -5.07
CA PHE A 222 -6.56 -3.39 -4.92
C PHE A 222 -6.79 -2.09 -5.70
N ASP A 223 -8.02 -1.58 -5.66
CA ASP A 223 -8.51 -0.45 -6.47
C ASP A 223 -8.35 -0.68 -7.98
N TYR A 224 -8.52 -1.94 -8.41
CA TYR A 224 -8.47 -2.28 -9.85
C TYR A 224 -9.62 -1.64 -10.63
N TYR A 225 -10.77 -1.52 -9.98
CA TYR A 225 -11.99 -0.96 -10.55
C TYR A 225 -12.68 -0.09 -9.51
N GLU A 226 -13.00 1.13 -9.92
CA GLU A 226 -13.66 2.13 -9.07
C GLU A 226 -15.00 2.55 -9.69
N PRO A 227 -16.03 2.84 -8.88
CA PRO A 227 -17.25 3.46 -9.38
C PRO A 227 -16.93 4.81 -10.01
N GLY A 228 -17.37 5.01 -11.26
CA GLY A 228 -17.11 6.24 -12.02
C GLY A 228 -15.89 6.18 -12.94
N THR A 229 -14.96 5.24 -12.76
CA THR A 229 -13.96 4.89 -13.79
C THR A 229 -14.48 3.78 -14.70
N THR A 230 -15.33 2.91 -14.17
CA THR A 230 -16.03 1.87 -14.92
C THR A 230 -17.53 1.90 -14.67
N ASN A 231 -18.29 1.63 -15.73
CA ASN A 231 -19.76 1.54 -15.68
C ASN A 231 -20.24 0.15 -15.27
N ASN A 232 -19.35 -0.79 -14.95
CA ASN A 232 -19.70 -2.17 -14.63
C ASN A 232 -19.18 -2.50 -13.24
N THR A 233 -20.05 -3.08 -12.41
CA THR A 233 -19.68 -3.61 -11.09
C THR A 233 -18.53 -4.59 -11.23
N SER A 234 -17.48 -4.41 -10.42
CA SER A 234 -16.24 -5.17 -10.59
C SER A 234 -15.57 -5.39 -9.23
N PRO A 235 -14.82 -6.50 -9.07
CA PRO A 235 -14.12 -6.80 -7.83
C PRO A 235 -12.98 -5.80 -7.55
N VAL A 236 -13.04 -5.09 -6.42
CA VAL A 236 -12.03 -4.08 -6.02
C VAL A 236 -10.60 -4.63 -5.96
N ALA A 237 -10.44 -5.91 -5.63
CA ALA A 237 -9.15 -6.58 -5.45
C ALA A 237 -9.12 -7.97 -6.10
N ALA A 238 -9.50 -8.06 -7.37
CA ALA A 238 -9.45 -9.29 -8.17
C ALA A 238 -8.11 -10.03 -8.03
N LEU A 239 -8.17 -11.31 -7.63
CA LEU A 239 -7.00 -12.17 -7.44
C LEU A 239 -6.61 -12.76 -8.79
N TYR A 240 -7.62 -13.18 -9.55
CA TYR A 240 -7.51 -13.69 -10.91
C TYR A 240 -8.55 -13.01 -11.78
N ASP A 241 -8.17 -12.63 -13.00
CA ASP A 241 -9.09 -12.28 -14.08
C ASP A 241 -8.52 -12.83 -15.40
N PRO A 242 -9.18 -13.79 -16.06
CA PRO A 242 -8.70 -14.34 -17.33
C PRO A 242 -8.83 -13.36 -18.50
N ASN A 243 -9.58 -12.26 -18.35
CA ASN A 243 -9.88 -11.30 -19.41
C ASN A 243 -9.17 -9.95 -19.22
N SER A 244 -8.38 -9.79 -18.15
CA SER A 244 -7.70 -8.53 -17.84
C SER A 244 -6.41 -8.74 -17.06
N ASP A 245 -5.42 -7.89 -17.30
CA ASP A 245 -4.20 -7.81 -16.50
C ASP A 245 -4.42 -7.04 -15.17
N LEU A 246 -5.62 -6.48 -14.94
CA LEU A 246 -6.01 -5.79 -13.70
C LEU A 246 -6.37 -6.77 -12.58
N ASN A 247 -5.44 -7.65 -12.23
CA ASN A 247 -5.60 -8.60 -11.13
C ASN A 247 -4.27 -8.84 -10.41
N THR A 248 -4.36 -9.39 -9.20
CA THR A 248 -3.16 -9.60 -8.38
C THR A 248 -2.22 -10.64 -8.98
N ASP A 249 -2.72 -11.80 -9.39
CA ASP A 249 -1.86 -12.89 -9.85
C ASP A 249 -0.95 -12.42 -11.00
N TYR A 250 -1.52 -11.67 -11.94
CA TYR A 250 -0.75 -11.03 -13.01
C TYR A 250 0.34 -10.11 -12.44
N GLY A 251 -0.02 -9.17 -11.56
CA GLY A 251 0.91 -8.18 -11.01
C GLY A 251 2.07 -8.80 -10.20
N ILE A 252 1.78 -9.79 -9.35
CA ILE A 252 2.80 -10.49 -8.57
C ILE A 252 3.73 -11.28 -9.48
N ASN A 253 3.18 -12.00 -10.47
CA ASN A 253 4.00 -12.68 -11.46
C ASN A 253 4.85 -11.71 -12.29
N ALA A 254 4.35 -10.50 -12.57
CA ALA A 254 5.11 -9.46 -13.24
C ALA A 254 6.31 -8.99 -12.39
N TRP A 255 6.10 -8.67 -11.11
CA TRP A 255 7.19 -8.31 -10.19
C TRP A 255 8.28 -9.38 -10.11
N ILE A 256 7.88 -10.65 -10.01
CA ILE A 256 8.81 -11.79 -9.97
C ILE A 256 9.57 -11.92 -11.30
N LYS A 257 8.89 -11.84 -12.44
CA LYS A 257 9.51 -11.90 -13.78
C LYS A 257 10.47 -10.75 -14.02
N SER A 258 10.21 -9.57 -13.46
CA SER A 258 11.11 -8.42 -13.50
C SER A 258 12.34 -8.58 -12.59
N GLY A 259 12.42 -9.64 -11.79
CA GLY A 259 13.58 -9.97 -10.95
C GLY A 259 13.45 -9.56 -9.48
N PHE A 260 12.27 -9.11 -9.04
CA PHE A 260 12.06 -8.79 -7.63
C PHE A 260 11.84 -10.09 -6.81
N PRO A 261 12.50 -10.28 -5.65
CA PRO A 261 12.42 -11.53 -4.91
C PRO A 261 11.03 -11.73 -4.29
N SER A 262 10.42 -12.90 -4.52
CA SER A 262 9.07 -13.19 -4.02
C SER A 262 8.98 -13.16 -2.49
N GLN A 263 10.05 -13.56 -1.78
CA GLN A 263 10.10 -13.51 -0.32
C GLN A 263 10.17 -12.08 0.26
N ASN A 264 10.42 -11.08 -0.58
CA ASN A 264 10.42 -9.65 -0.22
C ASN A 264 9.17 -8.93 -0.75
N LEU A 265 8.19 -9.64 -1.32
CA LEU A 265 6.90 -9.09 -1.72
C LEU A 265 5.87 -9.34 -0.62
N VAL A 266 5.23 -8.28 -0.15
CA VAL A 266 4.12 -8.33 0.81
C VAL A 266 2.85 -7.89 0.09
N LEU A 267 1.81 -8.70 0.19
CA LEU A 267 0.57 -8.47 -0.52
C LEU A 267 -0.35 -7.53 0.26
N GLY A 268 -0.71 -6.39 -0.34
CA GLY A 268 -1.70 -5.48 0.21
C GLY A 268 -3.11 -6.05 0.08
N LEU A 269 -3.87 -6.02 1.18
CA LEU A 269 -5.26 -6.46 1.24
C LEU A 269 -6.13 -5.28 1.69
N PRO A 270 -7.16 -4.89 0.92
CA PRO A 270 -8.03 -3.80 1.32
C PRO A 270 -9.02 -4.28 2.39
N PHE A 271 -9.19 -3.47 3.43
CA PHE A 271 -10.22 -3.66 4.47
C PHE A 271 -11.45 -2.76 4.20
N TYR A 272 -11.64 -2.40 2.94
CA TYR A 272 -12.75 -1.60 2.42
C TYR A 272 -13.20 -2.20 1.08
N GLY A 273 -14.31 -1.68 0.56
CA GLY A 273 -14.81 -2.03 -0.77
C GLY A 273 -15.56 -0.86 -1.39
N TYR A 274 -15.91 -1.02 -2.65
CA TYR A 274 -16.65 -0.01 -3.40
C TYR A 274 -18.07 -0.45 -3.70
N VAL A 275 -18.96 0.54 -3.79
CA VAL A 275 -20.39 0.32 -4.05
C VAL A 275 -20.79 1.04 -5.33
N TRP A 276 -21.57 0.34 -6.15
CA TRP A 276 -22.16 0.88 -7.38
C TRP A 276 -23.67 0.95 -7.23
N THR A 277 -24.26 2.01 -7.76
CA THR A 277 -25.71 2.03 -8.04
C THR A 277 -25.96 1.22 -9.31
N LEU A 278 -26.75 0.14 -9.24
CA LEU A 278 -27.07 -0.67 -10.41
C LEU A 278 -28.05 0.06 -11.34
N LEU A 279 -27.82 -0.02 -12.65
CA LEU A 279 -28.78 0.46 -13.66
C LEU A 279 -30.12 -0.29 -13.57
N SER A 280 -30.06 -1.58 -13.28
CA SER A 280 -31.25 -2.42 -13.06
C SER A 280 -31.02 -3.33 -11.86
N PRO A 281 -31.84 -3.24 -10.80
CA PRO A 281 -31.68 -4.09 -9.61
C PRO A 281 -31.92 -5.58 -9.90
N LYS A 282 -32.52 -5.91 -11.05
CA LYS A 282 -32.69 -7.30 -11.52
C LYS A 282 -31.40 -7.90 -12.09
N ASN A 283 -30.45 -7.07 -12.52
CA ASN A 283 -29.14 -7.52 -12.96
C ASN A 283 -28.10 -7.11 -11.91
N ASN A 284 -27.77 -8.04 -11.03
CA ASN A 284 -26.95 -7.81 -9.84
C ASN A 284 -25.75 -8.76 -9.75
N GLN A 285 -25.34 -9.35 -10.87
CA GLN A 285 -24.13 -10.18 -10.94
C GLN A 285 -22.89 -9.29 -11.07
N ILE A 286 -21.71 -9.84 -10.81
CA ILE A 286 -20.45 -9.18 -11.17
C ILE A 286 -20.47 -8.86 -12.67
N GLY A 287 -20.03 -7.66 -13.03
CA GLY A 287 -20.09 -7.14 -14.39
C GLY A 287 -21.43 -6.48 -14.75
N ALA A 288 -22.41 -6.45 -13.85
CA ALA A 288 -23.66 -5.72 -14.07
C ALA A 288 -23.39 -4.22 -14.26
N MET A 289 -24.17 -3.59 -15.15
CA MET A 289 -24.04 -2.16 -15.43
C MET A 289 -24.54 -1.33 -14.24
N GLY A 290 -23.74 -0.37 -13.82
CA GLY A 290 -24.06 0.64 -12.83
C GLY A 290 -24.14 2.03 -13.42
N THR A 291 -24.80 2.94 -12.71
CA THR A 291 -24.93 4.37 -13.07
C THR A 291 -23.89 5.26 -12.40
N GLY A 292 -22.99 4.67 -11.61
CA GLY A 292 -21.95 5.36 -10.86
C GLY A 292 -21.82 4.84 -9.42
N PRO A 293 -21.17 5.61 -8.54
CA PRO A 293 -21.12 5.31 -7.10
C PRO A 293 -22.51 5.04 -6.50
N GLY A 294 -22.55 4.19 -5.47
CA GLY A 294 -23.74 3.96 -4.65
C GLY A 294 -24.23 5.24 -3.95
N PRO A 295 -25.53 5.35 -3.59
CA PRO A 295 -26.00 6.46 -2.78
C PRO A 295 -25.38 6.45 -1.36
N LYS A 296 -25.21 7.64 -0.79
CA LYS A 296 -24.90 7.85 0.63
C LYS A 296 -26.18 7.60 1.44
N ASP A 297 -26.25 6.51 2.21
CA ASP A 297 -27.31 6.37 3.19
C ASP A 297 -26.94 7.24 4.40
N TYR A 298 -27.63 8.37 4.59
CA TYR A 298 -27.36 9.35 5.65
C TYR A 298 -27.68 8.84 7.06
N SER A 299 -28.18 7.61 7.20
CA SER A 299 -28.28 6.94 8.50
C SER A 299 -26.92 6.53 9.07
N TYR A 300 -25.87 6.47 8.25
CA TYR A 300 -24.53 6.03 8.65
C TYR A 300 -23.44 6.83 7.89
N GLY A 301 -22.86 7.86 8.51
CA GLY A 301 -21.82 8.74 7.91
C GLY A 301 -20.45 8.03 7.74
N THR A 302 -19.54 8.41 6.82
CA THR A 302 -18.93 9.74 6.54
C THR A 302 -18.25 9.81 5.13
N GLU A 303 -17.98 11.04 4.64
CA GLU A 303 -17.15 11.40 3.44
C GLU A 303 -15.64 11.40 3.77
N ALA A 304 -14.61 11.32 2.90
CA ALA A 304 -14.39 11.23 1.45
C ALA A 304 -12.90 10.89 1.16
N PHE A 305 -12.60 10.08 0.14
CA PHE A 305 -11.27 10.01 -0.52
C PHE A 305 -11.38 10.69 -1.90
N THR A 306 -10.55 11.67 -2.29
CA THR A 306 -10.53 12.18 -3.68
C THR A 306 -9.32 11.61 -4.42
N SER A 307 -9.50 10.66 -5.34
CA SER A 307 -8.41 10.18 -6.21
C SER A 307 -8.68 10.30 -7.72
N THR A 308 -9.86 10.73 -8.16
CA THR A 308 -10.24 10.54 -9.58
C THR A 308 -10.05 11.73 -10.52
N ASN A 309 -9.69 12.93 -10.07
CA ASN A 309 -9.66 14.10 -10.97
C ASN A 309 -8.37 14.26 -11.79
N GLU A 310 -7.22 13.73 -11.37
CA GLU A 310 -5.95 13.93 -12.12
C GLU A 310 -5.78 13.00 -13.34
N ARG A 311 -6.61 11.96 -13.48
CA ARG A 311 -6.53 11.02 -14.62
C ARG A 311 -7.34 11.46 -15.84
N MET A 312 -8.30 12.39 -15.69
CA MET A 312 -9.06 12.93 -16.82
C MET A 312 -8.40 14.16 -17.47
N GLU A 313 -7.69 14.97 -16.69
CA GLU A 313 -7.04 16.19 -17.20
C GLU A 313 -5.89 15.88 -18.19
N ARG A 314 -5.13 14.80 -17.97
CA ARG A 314 -4.05 14.41 -18.90
C ARG A 314 -4.53 13.89 -20.27
N ASN A 315 -5.79 13.49 -20.40
CA ASN A 315 -6.38 13.08 -21.68
C ASN A 315 -7.13 14.21 -22.40
N LYS A 316 -7.23 15.41 -21.81
CA LYS A 316 -7.92 16.57 -22.43
C LYS A 316 -6.98 17.67 -22.94
N ILE A 317 -5.70 17.69 -22.58
CA ILE A 317 -4.72 18.68 -23.11
C ILE A 317 -4.21 18.24 -24.50
N GLY A 318 -5.17 17.98 -25.38
CA GLY A 318 -4.97 17.52 -26.75
C GLY A 318 -6.25 17.66 -27.59
N ASN A 319 -7.11 18.64 -27.29
CA ASN A 319 -8.05 19.21 -28.26
C ASN A 319 -8.69 20.49 -27.72
N GLU A 320 -8.92 21.41 -28.64
CA GLU A 320 -9.12 22.84 -28.47
C GLU A 320 -10.40 23.28 -27.73
N ASN A 321 -10.30 24.48 -27.13
CA ASN A 321 -11.29 25.55 -26.97
C ASN A 321 -12.78 25.17 -26.91
N ASN A 322 -13.39 25.31 -25.73
CA ASN A 322 -14.67 26.01 -25.56
C ASN A 322 -14.93 26.32 -24.07
N GLU A 323 -15.31 27.56 -23.80
CA GLU A 323 -15.79 28.03 -22.50
C GLU A 323 -17.16 27.43 -22.18
N GLU A 324 -17.25 26.58 -21.16
CA GLU A 324 -18.49 26.37 -20.41
C GLU A 324 -18.17 26.35 -18.90
N LYS A 325 -18.71 27.34 -18.20
CA LYS A 325 -18.74 27.40 -16.74
C LYS A 325 -19.69 26.32 -16.22
N GLY A 326 -19.16 25.17 -15.86
CA GLY A 326 -19.82 24.16 -15.02
C GLY A 326 -19.06 24.02 -13.71
N SER A 327 -19.76 24.09 -12.58
CA SER A 327 -19.20 23.81 -11.26
C SER A 327 -18.68 22.38 -11.20
N GLU A 328 -17.37 22.20 -11.12
CA GLU A 328 -16.74 20.88 -10.90
C GLU A 328 -17.01 20.40 -9.48
N GLU A 329 -17.97 19.47 -9.33
CA GLU A 329 -18.08 18.65 -8.12
C GLU A 329 -16.90 17.67 -8.09
N THR A 330 -16.00 17.88 -7.13
CA THR A 330 -14.96 16.93 -6.75
C THR A 330 -15.61 15.60 -6.36
N ARG A 331 -15.46 14.57 -7.22
CA ARG A 331 -16.02 13.24 -6.96
C ARG A 331 -15.19 12.55 -5.88
N THR A 332 -15.80 12.38 -4.71
CA THR A 332 -15.24 11.74 -3.54
C THR A 332 -15.61 10.25 -3.53
N LEU A 333 -14.61 9.38 -3.41
CA LEU A 333 -14.76 7.97 -3.09
C LEU A 333 -15.38 7.81 -1.69
N GLN A 334 -16.37 6.93 -1.63
CA GLN A 334 -17.19 6.64 -0.46
C GLN A 334 -16.53 5.56 0.41
N ILE A 335 -16.50 5.75 1.73
CA ILE A 335 -15.98 4.79 2.70
C ILE A 335 -17.15 4.34 3.59
N PHE A 336 -17.27 3.02 3.77
CA PHE A 336 -18.27 2.42 4.65
C PHE A 336 -17.60 1.78 5.88
N SER A 337 -18.22 1.91 7.05
CA SER A 337 -17.78 1.23 8.26
C SER A 337 -18.02 -0.28 8.19
N PHE A 338 -17.32 -1.06 9.02
CA PHE A 338 -17.55 -2.50 9.10
C PHE A 338 -18.98 -2.83 9.52
N ASP A 339 -19.55 -2.07 10.45
CA ASP A 339 -20.91 -2.26 10.93
C ASP A 339 -21.95 -1.92 9.85
N GLU A 340 -21.71 -0.86 9.06
CA GLU A 340 -22.50 -0.56 7.86
C GLU A 340 -22.46 -1.72 6.87
N MET A 341 -21.27 -2.19 6.51
CA MET A 341 -21.14 -3.32 5.57
C MET A 341 -21.84 -4.58 6.12
N LYS A 342 -21.71 -4.83 7.43
CA LYS A 342 -22.34 -5.96 8.09
C LYS A 342 -23.87 -5.84 8.04
N GLU A 343 -24.45 -4.69 8.38
CA GLU A 343 -25.90 -4.47 8.31
C GLU A 343 -26.41 -4.60 6.88
N ALA A 344 -25.75 -3.90 5.95
CA ALA A 344 -26.13 -3.80 4.55
C ALA A 344 -26.09 -5.17 3.82
N THR A 345 -25.19 -6.06 4.24
CA THR A 345 -25.06 -7.43 3.71
C THR A 345 -25.87 -8.47 4.51
N ASN A 346 -26.71 -8.06 5.47
CA ASN A 346 -27.43 -8.94 6.39
C ASN A 346 -26.48 -9.88 7.16
N ASN A 347 -25.46 -9.31 7.78
CA ASN A 347 -24.37 -9.98 8.48
C ASN A 347 -23.58 -10.93 7.57
N PHE A 348 -23.22 -10.48 6.36
CA PHE A 348 -22.48 -11.24 5.36
C PHE A 348 -23.12 -12.60 5.05
N ALA A 349 -24.46 -12.63 4.94
CA ALA A 349 -25.21 -13.87 4.72
C ALA A 349 -24.91 -14.48 3.35
N VAL A 350 -24.78 -15.81 3.29
CA VAL A 350 -24.39 -16.55 2.07
C VAL A 350 -25.42 -16.35 0.95
N GLU A 351 -26.70 -16.19 1.26
CA GLU A 351 -27.74 -15.87 0.28
C GLU A 351 -27.56 -14.52 -0.43
N ASN A 352 -26.77 -13.62 0.16
CA ASN A 352 -26.40 -12.34 -0.43
C ASN A 352 -25.03 -12.42 -1.14
N GLU A 353 -24.29 -13.52 -1.05
CA GLU A 353 -23.03 -13.70 -1.77
C GLU A 353 -23.31 -13.84 -3.28
N LEU A 354 -22.88 -12.84 -4.06
CA LEU A 354 -22.98 -12.81 -5.52
C LEU A 354 -21.88 -13.63 -6.20
N GLY A 355 -20.81 -13.91 -5.47
CA GLY A 355 -19.67 -14.68 -5.93
C GLY A 355 -18.43 -14.36 -5.12
N LYS A 356 -17.29 -14.87 -5.59
CA LYS A 356 -15.97 -14.57 -5.02
C LYS A 356 -15.15 -13.85 -6.07
N GLY A 357 -14.56 -12.73 -5.69
CA GLY A 357 -13.67 -11.96 -6.56
C GLY A 357 -12.52 -11.45 -5.71
N GLY A 358 -11.29 -11.87 -6.01
CA GLY A 358 -10.18 -11.51 -5.14
C GLY A 358 -9.96 -12.42 -3.95
N TYR A 359 -9.71 -11.76 -2.83
CA TYR A 359 -9.46 -12.36 -1.52
C TYR A 359 -10.72 -12.57 -0.71
N GLY A 360 -11.89 -12.27 -1.28
CA GLY A 360 -13.15 -12.30 -0.53
C GLY A 360 -14.41 -12.42 -1.39
N PRO A 361 -15.54 -12.67 -0.72
CA PRO A 361 -16.87 -12.67 -1.32
C PRO A 361 -17.35 -11.26 -1.71
N VAL A 362 -18.12 -11.18 -2.80
CA VAL A 362 -18.85 -9.99 -3.24
C VAL A 362 -20.30 -10.16 -2.82
N TYR A 363 -20.89 -9.18 -2.16
CA TYR A 363 -22.25 -9.27 -1.65
C TYR A 363 -23.21 -8.32 -2.34
N LYS A 364 -24.46 -8.76 -2.47
CA LYS A 364 -25.61 -7.92 -2.71
C LYS A 364 -25.95 -7.18 -1.42
N VAL A 365 -26.04 -5.87 -1.52
CA VAL A 365 -26.52 -5.00 -0.44
C VAL A 365 -28.04 -4.85 -0.55
N ARG A 366 -28.74 -4.81 0.59
CA ARG A 366 -30.21 -4.68 0.66
C ARG A 366 -30.72 -3.27 0.36
#